data_AF-A0A2U1IXL3-F1
#
_entry.id   AF-A0A2U1IXL3-F1
#
_cell.length_a   1.000
_cell.length_b   1.000
_cell.length_c   1.000
_cell.angle_alpha   90.00
_cell.angle_beta   90.00
_cell.angle_gamma   90.00
#
_symmetry.space_group_name_H-M   'P 1'
#
loop_
_entity.id
_entity.type
_entity.pdbx_description
1 polymer ?
#
loop_
_entity_poly.entity_id
_entity_poly.type
_entity_poly.pdbx_seq_one_letter_code
_entity_poly.pdbx_strand_id
1 'polypeptide(L)'
;MKIRFVPESITADNAPAISSAIENNFPGLTRINCHFHTFVSIKKFCDQYKSKPSELLNDFYLFQECTFTKMFKKAQDLFIKKWEDEREINVDLEAVKKKYFNHNYNWYEGANIFSSSTNNTNESFNFKIKVDY
;
A
#
# COMPACT_ATOMS: atom_id res chain seq x y z
N MET A 1 -35.39 -3.11 14.46
CA MET A 1 -34.57 -2.43 13.42
C MET A 1 -33.52 -3.42 12.94
N LYS A 2 -33.55 -3.86 11.68
CA LYS A 2 -32.48 -4.72 11.13
C LYS A 2 -31.33 -3.80 10.71
N ILE A 3 -30.20 -3.88 11.41
CA ILE A 3 -28.97 -3.20 10.98
C ILE A 3 -28.53 -3.88 9.68
N ARG A 4 -28.63 -3.17 8.56
CA ARG A 4 -28.10 -3.64 7.27
C ARG A 4 -26.64 -3.21 7.22
N PHE A 5 -25.72 -4.12 7.50
CA PHE A 5 -24.30 -3.89 7.32
C PHE A 5 -23.99 -3.85 5.82
N VAL A 6 -23.60 -2.70 5.32
CA VAL A 6 -23.02 -2.54 3.99
C VAL A 6 -21.55 -2.18 4.24
N PRO A 7 -20.58 -3.01 3.84
CA PRO A 7 -19.18 -2.65 3.99
C PRO A 7 -18.91 -1.36 3.22
N GLU A 8 -18.11 -0.45 3.76
CA GLU A 8 -17.72 0.80 3.05
C GLU A 8 -16.44 0.59 2.22
N SER A 9 -15.65 -0.42 2.60
CA SER A 9 -14.40 -0.76 1.94
C SER A 9 -14.09 -2.24 1.99
N ILE A 10 -13.20 -2.67 1.09
CA ILE A 10 -12.66 -4.03 1.04
C ILE A 10 -11.13 -3.93 1.07
N THR A 11 -10.50 -4.64 2.01
CA THR A 11 -9.04 -4.78 2.05
C THR A 11 -8.60 -5.97 1.23
N ALA A 12 -7.73 -5.77 0.25
CA ALA A 12 -7.22 -6.83 -0.60
C ALA A 12 -5.83 -6.51 -1.18
N ASP A 13 -5.18 -7.50 -1.79
CA ASP A 13 -3.87 -7.32 -2.42
C ASP A 13 -3.94 -6.40 -3.62
N ASN A 14 -2.83 -5.71 -3.94
CA ASN A 14 -2.75 -4.80 -5.08
C ASN A 14 -2.66 -5.53 -6.45
N ALA A 15 -3.69 -6.29 -6.83
CA ALA A 15 -3.82 -6.96 -8.13
C ALA A 15 -4.91 -6.31 -9.03
N PRO A 16 -4.66 -6.17 -10.35
CA PRO A 16 -5.66 -5.64 -11.29
C PRO A 16 -6.96 -6.45 -11.32
N ALA A 17 -6.86 -7.79 -11.34
CA ALA A 17 -8.03 -8.68 -11.37
C ALA A 17 -8.96 -8.48 -10.15
N ILE A 18 -8.39 -8.26 -8.97
CA ILE A 18 -9.16 -7.94 -7.74
C ILE A 18 -9.86 -6.59 -7.89
N SER A 19 -9.17 -5.60 -8.46
CA SER A 19 -9.74 -4.26 -8.69
C SER A 19 -10.97 -4.34 -9.60
N SER A 20 -10.85 -5.03 -10.73
CA SER A 20 -11.96 -5.25 -11.65
C SER A 20 -13.10 -6.05 -11.04
N ALA A 21 -12.80 -7.07 -10.23
CA ALA A 21 -13.83 -7.86 -9.55
C ALA A 21 -14.63 -7.01 -8.54
N ILE A 22 -13.96 -6.15 -7.77
CA ILE A 22 -14.63 -5.24 -6.82
C ILE A 22 -15.50 -4.24 -7.56
N GLU A 23 -14.98 -3.59 -8.61
CA GLU A 23 -15.74 -2.61 -9.39
C GLU A 23 -17.01 -3.21 -10.01
N ASN A 24 -16.91 -4.43 -10.55
CA ASN A 24 -18.03 -5.11 -11.21
C ASN A 24 -19.10 -5.64 -10.23
N ASN A 25 -18.71 -6.12 -9.05
CA ASN A 25 -19.62 -6.79 -8.12
C ASN A 25 -20.06 -5.91 -6.95
N PHE A 26 -19.25 -4.90 -6.60
CA PHE A 26 -19.46 -4.02 -5.47
C PHE A 26 -19.17 -2.55 -5.84
N PRO A 27 -19.92 -1.98 -6.79
CA PRO A 27 -19.70 -0.62 -7.24
C PRO A 27 -19.84 0.36 -6.08
N GLY A 28 -18.90 1.30 -5.98
CA GLY A 28 -18.86 2.31 -4.92
C GLY A 28 -18.11 1.90 -3.65
N LEU A 29 -17.67 0.65 -3.52
CA LEU A 29 -16.78 0.27 -2.42
C LEU A 29 -15.36 0.77 -2.66
N THR A 30 -14.77 1.34 -1.61
CA THR A 30 -13.36 1.74 -1.66
C THR A 30 -12.50 0.52 -1.44
N ARG A 31 -11.59 0.24 -2.37
CA ARG A 31 -10.53 -0.74 -2.10
C ARG A 31 -9.44 -0.12 -1.23
N ILE A 32 -9.08 -0.85 -0.19
CA ILE A 32 -7.90 -0.63 0.63
C ILE A 32 -6.87 -1.70 0.26
N ASN A 33 -5.64 -1.28 0.01
CA ASN A 33 -4.58 -2.24 -0.25
C ASN A 33 -4.12 -2.86 1.07
N CYS A 34 -3.87 -4.16 1.06
CA CYS A 34 -3.25 -4.83 2.20
C CYS A 34 -1.89 -4.18 2.48
N HIS A 35 -1.75 -3.61 3.68
CA HIS A 35 -0.54 -2.95 4.14
C HIS A 35 0.67 -3.89 4.04
N PHE A 36 0.56 -5.09 4.60
CA PHE A 36 1.63 -6.09 4.60
C PHE A 36 2.16 -6.40 3.20
N HIS A 37 1.27 -6.79 2.27
CA HIS A 37 1.68 -7.11 0.91
C HIS A 37 2.27 -5.90 0.17
N THR A 38 1.75 -4.70 0.45
CA THR A 38 2.31 -3.46 -0.09
C THR A 38 3.74 -3.26 0.42
N PHE A 39 3.98 -3.39 1.72
CA PHE A 39 5.31 -3.22 2.32
C PHE A 39 6.29 -4.32 1.92
N VAL A 40 5.87 -5.58 1.81
CA VAL A 40 6.72 -6.64 1.25
C VAL A 40 7.13 -6.29 -0.19
N SER A 41 6.21 -5.75 -1.00
CA SER A 41 6.55 -5.32 -2.35
C SER A 41 7.45 -4.09 -2.37
N ILE A 42 7.26 -3.12 -1.47
CA ILE A 42 8.11 -1.93 -1.35
C ILE A 42 9.51 -2.33 -0.92
N LYS A 43 9.63 -3.21 0.09
CA LYS A 43 10.92 -3.71 0.56
C LYS A 43 11.70 -4.38 -0.58
N LYS A 44 11.05 -5.25 -1.35
CA LYS A 44 11.68 -5.87 -2.54
C LYS A 44 12.13 -4.83 -3.58
N PHE A 45 11.35 -3.77 -3.78
CA PHE A 45 11.72 -2.66 -4.65
C PHE A 45 12.93 -1.89 -4.08
N CYS A 46 12.98 -1.62 -2.79
CA CYS A 46 14.10 -0.91 -2.16
C CYS A 46 15.39 -1.75 -2.16
N ASP A 47 15.27 -3.05 -1.89
CA ASP A 47 16.39 -4.01 -1.85
C ASP A 47 17.10 -4.16 -3.21
N GLN A 48 16.49 -3.73 -4.32
CA GLN A 48 17.14 -3.75 -5.64
C GLN A 48 18.23 -2.67 -5.78
N TYR A 49 18.19 -1.64 -4.93
CA TYR A 49 19.15 -0.54 -4.94
C TYR A 49 20.31 -0.82 -3.99
N LYS A 50 21.55 -0.71 -4.49
CA LYS A 50 22.76 -1.03 -3.71
C LYS A 50 23.15 0.06 -2.71
N SER A 51 22.81 1.32 -3.01
CA SER A 51 23.10 2.46 -2.14
C SER A 51 21.82 2.88 -1.40
N LYS A 52 21.94 3.05 -0.08
CA LYS A 52 20.90 3.46 0.89
C LYS A 52 19.51 2.78 0.75
N PRO A 53 19.40 1.44 0.56
CA PRO A 53 18.10 0.76 0.48
C PRO A 53 17.23 0.97 1.73
N SER A 54 17.86 1.04 2.91
CA SER A 54 17.18 1.30 4.18
C SER A 54 16.60 2.71 4.28
N GLU A 55 17.27 3.70 3.69
CA GLU A 55 16.77 5.09 3.71
C GLU A 55 15.55 5.23 2.81
N LEU A 56 15.61 4.66 1.61
CA LEU A 56 14.46 4.60 0.68
C LEU A 56 13.27 3.90 1.34
N LEU A 57 13.51 2.76 2.00
CA LEU A 57 12.48 2.04 2.72
C LEU A 57 11.90 2.85 3.89
N ASN A 58 12.74 3.55 4.65
CA ASN A 58 12.29 4.43 5.75
C ASN A 58 11.41 5.58 5.24
N ASP A 59 11.74 6.17 4.10
CA ASP A 59 10.87 7.18 3.50
C ASP A 59 9.52 6.59 3.09
N PHE A 60 9.48 5.33 2.62
CA PHE A 60 8.23 4.63 2.37
C PHE A 60 7.39 4.39 3.63
N TYR A 61 8.03 4.11 4.78
CA TYR A 61 7.33 3.99 6.08
C TYR A 61 6.63 5.31 6.47
N LEU A 62 7.23 6.46 6.20
CA LEU A 62 6.61 7.76 6.52
C LEU A 62 5.27 8.00 5.79
N PHE A 63 5.07 7.39 4.63
CA PHE A 63 3.78 7.48 3.94
C PHE A 63 2.67 6.73 4.67
N GLN A 64 2.98 5.61 5.33
CA GLN A 64 1.95 4.86 6.05
C GLN A 64 1.39 5.68 7.21
N GLU A 65 2.24 6.44 7.89
CA GLU A 65 1.89 7.34 8.99
C GLU A 65 1.05 8.57 8.55
N CYS A 66 0.77 8.72 7.24
CA CYS A 66 -0.11 9.79 6.77
C CYS A 66 -1.54 9.57 7.26
N THR A 67 -2.11 10.55 7.95
CA THR A 67 -3.45 10.45 8.55
C THR A 67 -4.58 10.91 7.62
N PHE A 68 -4.26 11.55 6.49
CA PHE A 68 -5.23 11.99 5.50
C PHE A 68 -4.59 12.19 4.11
N THR A 69 -5.42 12.15 3.06
CA THR A 69 -4.96 12.19 1.66
C THR A 69 -4.11 13.42 1.32
N LYS A 70 -4.43 14.60 1.89
CA LYS A 70 -3.64 15.83 1.65
C LYS A 70 -2.21 15.72 2.22
N MET A 71 -2.02 15.03 3.34
CA MET A 71 -0.70 14.77 3.90
C MET A 71 0.06 13.77 3.03
N PHE A 72 -0.61 12.69 2.62
CA PHE A 72 -0.04 11.69 1.72
C PHE A 72 0.44 12.31 0.40
N LYS A 73 -0.37 13.15 -0.25
CA LYS A 73 0.04 13.87 -1.48
C LYS A 73 1.26 14.77 -1.27
N LYS A 74 1.31 15.51 -0.16
CA LYS A 74 2.49 16.33 0.18
C LYS A 74 3.74 15.47 0.40
N ALA A 75 3.60 14.31 1.05
CA ALA A 75 4.70 13.38 1.22
C ALA A 75 5.20 12.83 -0.13
N GLN A 76 4.31 12.61 -1.10
CA GLN A 76 4.69 12.21 -2.47
C GLN A 76 5.57 13.27 -3.13
N ASP A 77 5.16 14.54 -3.07
CA ASP A 77 5.92 15.64 -3.65
C ASP A 77 7.32 15.77 -3.03
N LEU A 78 7.41 15.65 -1.70
CA LEU A 78 8.68 15.70 -0.96
C LEU A 78 9.58 14.50 -1.29
N PHE A 79 9.01 13.30 -1.40
CA PHE A 79 9.73 12.10 -1.79
C PHE A 79 10.29 12.22 -3.20
N ILE A 80 9.47 12.61 -4.17
CA ILE A 80 9.90 12.79 -5.56
C ILE A 80 11.05 13.79 -5.60
N LYS A 81 10.91 14.95 -4.94
CA LYS A 81 11.97 15.96 -4.90
C LYS A 81 13.28 15.42 -4.30
N LYS A 82 13.21 14.73 -3.16
CA LYS A 82 14.40 14.13 -2.50
C LYS A 82 15.13 13.17 -3.45
N TRP A 83 14.38 12.29 -4.10
CA TRP A 83 14.94 11.18 -4.88
C TRP A 83 15.23 11.55 -6.34
N GLU A 84 14.70 12.67 -6.87
CA GLU A 84 15.15 13.29 -8.13
C GLU A 84 16.57 13.88 -7.98
N ASP A 85 16.86 14.48 -6.82
CA ASP A 85 18.16 15.11 -6.54
C ASP A 85 19.26 14.08 -6.19
N GLU A 86 18.87 12.87 -5.76
CA GLU A 86 19.77 11.80 -5.32
C GLU A 86 20.33 10.97 -6.50
N ARG A 87 21.43 11.47 -7.07
CA ARG A 87 22.08 10.85 -8.24
C ARG A 87 22.71 9.48 -7.96
N GLU A 88 22.99 9.13 -6.71
CA GLU A 88 23.67 7.88 -6.36
C GLU A 88 22.78 6.64 -6.49
N ILE A 89 21.47 6.81 -6.33
CA ILE A 89 20.53 5.69 -6.18
C ILE A 89 19.70 5.49 -7.45
N ASN A 90 19.55 6.54 -8.28
CA ASN A 90 18.79 6.52 -9.53
C ASN A 90 17.46 5.76 -9.38
N VAL A 91 16.66 6.20 -8.41
CA VAL A 91 15.36 5.59 -8.12
C VAL A 91 14.47 5.71 -9.35
N ASP A 92 13.79 4.62 -9.71
CA ASP A 92 12.80 4.63 -10.79
C ASP A 92 11.51 5.27 -10.30
N LEU A 93 11.48 6.61 -10.33
CA LEU A 93 10.36 7.41 -9.83
C LEU A 93 9.09 7.19 -10.65
N GLU A 94 9.20 6.81 -11.92
CA GLU A 94 8.03 6.49 -12.75
C GLU A 94 7.41 5.15 -12.32
N ALA A 95 8.23 4.14 -12.01
CA ALA A 95 7.75 2.91 -11.40
C ALA A 95 7.09 3.19 -10.03
N VAL A 96 7.69 4.06 -9.20
CA VAL A 96 7.10 4.45 -7.91
C VAL A 96 5.73 5.10 -8.11
N LYS A 97 5.66 6.14 -8.95
CA LYS A 97 4.40 6.84 -9.25
C LYS A 97 3.33 5.89 -9.73
N LYS A 98 3.65 5.05 -10.72
CA LYS A 98 2.72 4.10 -11.31
C LYS A 98 2.18 3.10 -10.30
N LYS A 99 3.05 2.55 -9.45
CA LYS A 99 2.72 1.41 -8.59
C LYS A 99 2.18 1.81 -7.22
N TYR A 100 2.65 2.92 -6.66
CA TYR A 100 2.37 3.28 -5.26
C TYR A 100 1.60 4.58 -5.10
N PHE A 101 1.61 5.49 -6.09
CA PHE A 101 0.99 6.82 -5.97
C PHE A 101 -0.24 7.04 -6.84
N ASN A 102 -0.26 6.52 -8.07
CA ASN A 102 -1.31 6.85 -9.05
C ASN A 102 -2.50 5.89 -8.98
N HIS A 103 -2.25 4.59 -8.88
CA HIS A 103 -3.31 3.59 -8.92
C HIS A 103 -3.42 2.86 -7.59
N ASN A 104 -4.64 2.84 -7.03
CA ASN A 104 -4.96 2.19 -5.77
C ASN A 104 -3.99 2.56 -4.63
N TYR A 105 -3.71 3.85 -4.44
CA TYR A 105 -2.73 4.31 -3.44
C TYR A 105 -3.25 4.22 -1.98
N ASN A 106 -4.40 3.58 -1.75
CA ASN A 106 -5.05 3.42 -0.44
C ASN A 106 -4.34 2.37 0.44
N TRP A 107 -3.05 2.55 0.70
CA TRP A 107 -2.22 1.67 1.55
C TRP A 107 -1.66 2.39 2.80
N TYR A 108 -1.96 3.68 2.96
CA TYR A 108 -1.61 4.50 4.13
C TYR A 108 -2.76 4.48 5.17
N GLU A 109 -2.45 4.74 6.45
CA GLU A 109 -3.44 4.59 7.54
C GLU A 109 -4.67 5.46 7.38
N GLY A 110 -4.47 6.72 6.96
CA GLY A 110 -5.56 7.64 6.69
C GLY A 110 -6.49 7.24 5.53
N ALA A 111 -6.18 6.18 4.77
CA ALA A 111 -7.09 5.65 3.75
C ALA A 111 -8.24 4.85 4.36
N ASN A 112 -7.99 4.18 5.49
CA ASN A 112 -9.00 3.55 6.33
C ASN A 112 -8.45 3.37 7.75
N ILE A 113 -8.80 4.31 8.62
CA ILE A 113 -8.34 4.37 10.02
C ILE A 113 -8.79 3.17 10.87
N PHE A 114 -9.75 2.38 10.38
CA PHE A 114 -10.26 1.18 11.07
C PHE A 114 -9.71 -0.12 10.48
N SER A 115 -8.93 -0.04 9.39
CA SER A 115 -8.29 -1.21 8.82
C SER A 115 -7.02 -1.55 9.59
N SER A 116 -6.81 -2.84 9.86
CA SER A 116 -5.60 -3.29 10.54
C SER A 116 -4.39 -3.12 9.62
N SER A 117 -3.37 -2.37 10.06
CA SER A 117 -2.04 -2.37 9.47
C SER A 117 -1.27 -3.66 9.76
N THR A 118 -1.79 -4.52 10.63
CA THR A 118 -1.12 -5.77 11.04
C THR A 118 -1.38 -6.92 10.06
N ASN A 119 -0.38 -7.78 9.90
CA ASN A 119 -0.45 -8.99 9.06
C ASN A 119 -1.02 -10.21 9.80
N ASN A 120 -1.24 -10.10 11.12
CA ASN A 120 -1.43 -11.25 11.99
C ASN A 120 -2.63 -12.12 11.60
N THR A 121 -3.74 -11.54 11.14
CA THR A 121 -4.92 -12.33 10.77
C THR A 121 -4.73 -13.08 9.46
N ASN A 122 -4.25 -12.40 8.40
CA ASN A 122 -4.11 -13.01 7.07
C ASN A 122 -2.94 -14.00 7.00
N GLU A 123 -1.79 -13.66 7.58
CA GLU A 123 -0.63 -14.55 7.57
C GLU A 123 -0.82 -15.76 8.49
N SER A 124 -1.47 -15.61 9.65
CA SER A 124 -1.77 -16.77 10.50
C SER A 124 -2.72 -17.75 9.80
N PHE A 125 -3.70 -17.23 9.05
CA PHE A 125 -4.61 -18.05 8.26
C PHE A 125 -3.90 -18.75 7.09
N ASN A 126 -3.09 -18.00 6.32
CA ASN A 126 -2.29 -18.56 5.22
C ASN A 126 -1.29 -19.60 5.72
N PHE A 127 -0.64 -19.36 6.87
CA PHE A 127 0.27 -20.30 7.49
C PHE A 127 -0.43 -21.59 7.90
N LYS A 128 -1.61 -21.49 8.54
CA LYS A 128 -2.43 -22.65 8.91
C LYS A 128 -2.75 -23.51 7.68
N ILE A 129 -3.19 -22.90 6.58
CA ILE A 129 -3.45 -23.62 5.32
C ILE A 129 -2.19 -24.34 4.82
N LYS A 130 -1.04 -23.68 4.81
CA LYS A 130 0.23 -24.26 4.33
C LYS A 130 0.81 -25.35 5.22
N VAL A 131 0.43 -25.39 6.50
CA VAL A 131 0.84 -26.45 7.43
C VAL A 131 -0.09 -27.66 7.31
N ASP A 132 -1.38 -27.40 7.05
CA ASP A 132 -2.42 -28.43 6.96
C ASP A 132 -2.51 -29.07 5.55
N TYR A 133 -1.76 -28.57 4.55
CA TYR A 133 -1.65 -29.09 3.17
C TYR A 133 -0.20 -29.41 2.79
#